data_AF-A0A528AVX9-F1
#
_entry.id   AF-A0A528AVX9-F1
#
_cell.length_a   1.000
_cell.length_b   1.000
_cell.length_c   1.000
_cell.angle_alpha   90.00
_cell.angle_beta   90.00
_cell.angle_gamma   90.00
#
_symmetry.space_group_name_H-M   'P 1'
#
loop_
_entity.id
_entity.type
_entity.pdbx_description
1 polymer ?
#
loop_
_entity_poly.entity_id
_entity_poly.type
_entity_poly.pdbx_seq_one_letter_code
_entity_poly.pdbx_strand_id
1 'polypeptide(L)' 'MDSHTYPVTRTDAEWRARLTPEQYAVMRNHGTEQPGSCA' A
#
# COMPACT_ATOMS: atom_id res chain seq x y z
N MET A 1 -23.88 -9.71 -6.71
CA MET A 1 -22.48 -9.31 -6.45
C MET A 1 -22.54 -7.84 -6.13
N ASP A 2 -22.51 -7.49 -4.84
CA ASP A 2 -22.45 -6.10 -4.42
C ASP A 2 -21.11 -5.52 -4.84
N SER A 3 -21.12 -4.56 -5.78
CA SER A 3 -19.93 -3.80 -6.18
C SER A 3 -19.51 -2.89 -5.04
N HIS A 4 -18.89 -3.47 -4.00
CA HIS A 4 -18.36 -2.74 -2.88
C HIS A 4 -17.17 -1.90 -3.35
N THR A 5 -17.45 -0.63 -3.62
CA THR A 5 -16.41 0.34 -3.97
C THR A 5 -15.82 0.87 -2.67
N TYR A 6 -14.51 0.70 -2.48
CA TYR A 6 -13.83 1.26 -1.32
C TYR A 6 -13.78 2.79 -1.46
N PRO A 7 -14.07 3.55 -0.39
CA PRO A 7 -14.04 5.01 -0.41
C PRO A 7 -12.63 5.56 -0.72
N VAL A 8 -11.59 4.74 -0.50
CA VAL A 8 -10.22 5.05 -0.89
C VAL A 8 -9.83 4.13 -2.04
N THR A 9 -9.87 4.69 -3.24
CA THR A 9 -9.32 4.06 -4.44
C THR A 9 -8.31 5.02 -5.04
N ARG A 10 -7.11 4.52 -5.35
CA ARG A 10 -6.04 5.30 -5.98
C ARG A 10 -5.30 4.46 -7.01
N THR A 11 -4.74 5.15 -7.98
CA THR A 11 -3.86 4.53 -8.98
C THR A 11 -2.54 4.07 -8.36
N ASP A 12 -1.82 3.20 -9.08
CA ASP A 12 -0.50 2.76 -8.64
C ASP A 12 0.50 3.92 -8.49
N ALA A 13 0.48 4.86 -9.44
CA ALA A 13 1.34 6.03 -9.44
C ALA A 13 1.10 6.93 -8.22
N GLU A 14 -0.16 7.15 -7.84
CA GLU A 14 -0.50 7.90 -6.62
C GLU A 14 -0.01 7.21 -5.35
N TRP A 15 -0.09 5.87 -5.29
CA TRP A 15 0.45 5.13 -4.16
C TRP A 15 1.96 5.21 -4.07
N ARG A 16 2.67 5.07 -5.21
CA ARG A 16 4.14 5.22 -5.26
C ARG A 16 4.61 6.62 -4.88
N ALA A 17 3.82 7.65 -5.18
CA ALA A 17 4.14 9.02 -4.81
C ALA A 17 3.88 9.32 -3.32
N ARG A 18 2.94 8.62 -2.69
CA ARG A 18 2.53 8.85 -1.29
C ARG A 18 3.33 8.02 -0.29
N LEU A 19 3.64 6.79 -0.64
CA LEU A 19 4.27 5.82 0.25
C LEU A 19 5.80 5.86 0.08
N THR A 20 6.52 5.56 1.15
CA THR A 20 7.94 5.21 1.00
C THR A 20 8.07 3.92 0.19
N PRO A 21 9.23 3.68 -0.47
CA PRO A 21 9.45 2.44 -1.20
C PRO A 21 9.17 1.17 -0.38
N GLU A 22 9.54 1.19 0.90
CA GLU A 22 9.33 0.07 1.83
C GLU A 22 7.84 -0.13 2.16
N GLN A 23 7.11 0.95 2.48
CA GLN A 23 5.67 0.87 2.75
C GLN A 23 4.89 0.38 1.53
N TYR A 24 5.24 0.86 0.33
CA TYR A 24 4.63 0.39 -0.91
C TYR A 24 4.90 -1.10 -1.14
N ALA A 25 6.13 -1.56 -0.91
CA ALA A 25 6.48 -2.98 -1.07
C ALA A 25 5.66 -3.86 -0.10
N VAL A 26 5.51 -3.46 1.17
CA VAL A 26 4.72 -4.20 2.15
C VAL A 26 3.23 -4.20 1.79
N MET A 27 2.63 -3.01 1.58
CA MET A 27 1.18 -2.87 1.41
C MET A 27 0.66 -3.31 0.04
N ARG A 28 1.44 -3.13 -1.03
CA ARG A 28 1.01 -3.32 -2.43
C ARG A 28 1.70 -4.49 -3.14
N ASN A 29 2.88 -4.90 -2.67
CA ASN A 29 3.62 -6.03 -3.25
C ASN A 29 3.69 -7.24 -2.31
N HIS A 30 2.86 -7.26 -1.25
CA HIS A 30 2.81 -8.33 -0.24
C HIS A 30 4.16 -8.61 0.42
N GLY A 31 5.02 -7.59 0.52
CA GLY A 31 6.29 -7.68 1.24
C GLY A 31 6.08 -7.81 2.75
N THR A 32 7.13 -8.26 3.44
CA THR A 32 7.18 -8.26 4.90
C THR A 32 8.25 -7.27 5.34
N GLU A 33 7.91 -6.42 6.31
CA GLU A 33 8.84 -5.46 6.88
C GLU A 33 9.93 -6.15 7.72
N GLN A 34 11.03 -5.44 8.00
CA GLN A 34 12.07 -5.99 8.87
C GLN A 34 11.61 -5.95 10.35
N PRO A 35 12.07 -6.88 11.20
CA PRO A 35 11.74 -6.82 12.62
C PRO A 35 12.25 -5.51 13.24
N GLY A 36 11.36 -4.78 13.90
CA GLY A 36 11.67 -3.48 14.52
C GLY A 36 11.68 -2.29 13.56
N SER A 37 11.23 -2.44 12.30
CA SER A 37 11.09 -1.31 11.35
C SER A 37 9.79 -0.52 11.47
N CYS A 38 8.87 -0.95 12.35
CA CYS A 38 7.63 -0.21 12.58
C CYS A 38 7.97 1.18 13.17
N ALA A 39 7.53 2.22 12.48
CA ALA A 39 7.70 3.62 12.90
C ALA A 39 6.63 4.05 13.91
#